data_AF-A0A1S9UWV9-F1
#
_entry.id   AF-A0A1S9UWV9-F1
#
_cell.length_a   1.000
_cell.length_b   1.000
_cell.length_c   1.000
_cell.angle_alpha   90.00
_cell.angle_beta   90.00
_cell.angle_gamma   90.00
#
_symmetry.space_group_name_H-M   'P 1'
#
loop_
_entity.id
_entity.type
_entity.pdbx_description
1 polymer ?
#
loop_
_entity_poly.entity_id
_entity_poly.type
_entity_poly.pdbx_seq_one_letter_code
_entity_poly.pdbx_strand_id
1 'polypeptide(L)'
;MFQKALWLQSYKQGKYFIWLFWITSFYTLSYKYYLDAAKSFHFSQTITKKVNYHYQYFLSPEDHLFIQGIVIIALACVQIGWERHNQTMDALWSMPFKRRYIYLTKWLLGVFNIIAVYAINWGLFAILKKTTFHNKYQLFSPFHSYFLYTVIVLIAIYTLTLFMGTITANILSQSIFTGIMLILPYGLALLLAGFISVHLYETHEKTYKIENQYVSISSHISILSPIEDLEIRFDYDPQSAYTDKNGKRINEPNFSKIPSAWKLLTPIVYILILLPLGTYLYTQSPNEQNGKLLLFSKLYKPFIACTASCFALFGGRIIGGIQSIIGYYIGFVVIGLICYIVLSRLLKKKISWGLK
;
A
#
# COMPACT_ATOMS: atom_id res chain seq x y z
N MET A 1 -18.35 -18.03 -17.29
CA MET A 1 -17.80 -19.40 -17.19
C MET A 1 -16.36 -19.30 -16.73
N PHE A 2 -16.00 -19.96 -15.64
CA PHE A 2 -14.63 -20.02 -15.15
C PHE A 2 -13.75 -20.75 -16.18
N GLN A 3 -12.72 -20.09 -16.70
CA GLN A 3 -11.85 -20.65 -17.73
C GLN A 3 -10.61 -21.26 -17.08
N LYS A 4 -10.65 -22.58 -16.86
CA LYS A 4 -9.57 -23.34 -16.20
C LYS A 4 -8.19 -23.12 -16.85
N ALA A 5 -8.14 -23.01 -18.17
CA ALA A 5 -6.90 -22.76 -18.91
C ALA A 5 -6.25 -21.43 -18.55
N LEU A 6 -7.03 -20.33 -18.53
CA LEU A 6 -6.53 -19.01 -18.13
C LEU A 6 -6.02 -19.02 -16.69
N TRP A 7 -6.76 -19.67 -15.79
CA TRP A 7 -6.36 -19.78 -14.38
C TRP A 7 -5.00 -20.48 -14.22
N LEU A 8 -4.81 -21.62 -14.88
CA LEU A 8 -3.55 -22.38 -14.83
C LEU A 8 -2.39 -21.58 -15.41
N GLN A 9 -2.62 -20.85 -16.51
CA GLN A 9 -1.60 -20.00 -17.11
C GLN A 9 -1.19 -18.85 -16.20
N SER A 10 -2.17 -18.09 -15.67
CA SER A 10 -1.91 -16.99 -14.74
C SER A 10 -1.22 -17.47 -13.46
N TYR A 11 -1.59 -18.66 -12.96
CA TYR A 11 -0.89 -19.29 -11.84
C TYR A 11 0.55 -19.65 -12.20
N LYS A 12 0.80 -20.33 -13.32
CA LYS A 12 2.16 -20.73 -13.73
C LYS A 12 3.12 -19.54 -13.82
N GLN A 13 2.62 -18.39 -14.25
CA GLN A 13 3.37 -17.15 -14.34
C GLN A 13 3.61 -16.50 -12.97
N GLY A 14 2.60 -16.45 -12.11
CA GLY A 14 2.69 -15.82 -10.79
C GLY A 14 3.21 -16.72 -9.67
N LYS A 15 3.39 -18.03 -9.90
CA LYS A 15 3.56 -19.04 -8.83
C LYS A 15 4.63 -18.68 -7.80
N TYR A 16 5.79 -18.20 -8.25
CA TYR A 16 6.90 -17.88 -7.33
C TYR A 16 6.56 -16.71 -6.41
N PHE A 17 5.91 -15.67 -6.93
CA PHE A 17 5.46 -14.53 -6.14
C PHE A 17 4.26 -14.87 -5.26
N ILE A 18 3.39 -15.79 -5.68
CA ILE A 18 2.33 -16.34 -4.85
C ILE A 18 2.96 -17.08 -3.65
N TRP A 19 3.87 -18.02 -3.89
CA TRP A 19 4.53 -18.75 -2.80
C TRP A 19 5.35 -17.83 -1.90
N LEU A 20 6.05 -16.85 -2.47
CA LEU A 20 6.74 -15.82 -1.70
C LEU A 20 5.77 -15.06 -0.79
N PHE A 21 4.62 -14.63 -1.32
CA PHE A 21 3.58 -13.96 -0.54
C PHE A 21 3.05 -14.82 0.60
N TRP A 22 2.82 -16.12 0.36
CA TRP A 22 2.39 -17.06 1.40
C TRP A 22 3.45 -17.18 2.50
N ILE A 23 4.71 -17.43 2.12
CA ILE A 23 5.84 -17.62 3.06
C ILE A 23 6.06 -16.35 3.89
N THR A 24 6.15 -15.18 3.27
CA THR A 24 6.36 -13.92 4.00
C THR A 24 5.19 -13.60 4.91
N SER A 25 3.96 -13.92 4.52
CA SER A 25 2.78 -13.73 5.39
C SER A 25 2.81 -14.63 6.61
N PHE A 26 3.08 -15.93 6.45
CA PHE A 26 3.21 -16.84 7.60
C PHE A 26 4.36 -16.45 8.54
N TYR A 27 5.48 -16.03 7.96
CA TYR A 27 6.63 -15.59 8.74
C TYR A 27 6.33 -14.33 9.55
N THR A 28 5.82 -13.29 8.89
CA THR A 28 5.58 -11.98 9.52
C THR A 28 4.41 -11.98 10.50
N LEU A 29 3.40 -12.83 10.27
CA LEU A 29 2.22 -12.93 11.14
C LEU A 29 2.38 -14.10 12.14
N SER A 30 2.04 -15.32 11.71
CA SER A 30 1.83 -16.44 12.64
C SER A 30 3.11 -16.87 13.36
N TYR A 31 4.23 -16.92 12.65
CA TYR A 31 5.50 -17.35 13.22
C TYR A 31 6.05 -16.32 14.22
N LYS A 32 6.07 -15.03 13.86
CA LYS A 32 6.46 -13.96 14.81
C LYS A 32 5.56 -13.94 16.04
N TYR A 33 4.25 -14.06 15.87
CA TYR A 33 3.30 -14.15 16.99
C TYR A 33 3.62 -15.30 17.94
N TYR A 34 3.93 -16.48 17.41
CA TYR A 34 4.38 -17.61 18.23
C TYR A 34 5.70 -17.33 18.96
N LEU A 35 6.69 -16.73 18.29
CA LEU A 35 7.98 -16.40 18.90
C LEU A 35 7.80 -15.42 20.07
N ASP A 36 6.93 -14.44 19.94
CA ASP A 36 6.67 -13.47 21.01
C ASP A 36 5.95 -14.13 22.20
N ALA A 37 5.09 -15.12 21.95
CA ALA A 37 4.50 -15.95 22.99
C ALA A 37 5.55 -16.76 23.75
N ALA A 38 6.47 -17.40 23.02
CA ALA A 38 7.53 -18.22 23.61
C ALA A 38 8.52 -17.37 24.43
N LYS A 39 8.91 -16.20 23.92
CA LYS A 39 9.73 -15.23 24.67
C LYS A 39 9.03 -14.78 25.95
N SER A 40 7.75 -14.41 25.87
CA SER A 40 6.97 -13.96 27.03
C SER A 40 6.91 -15.04 28.11
N PHE A 41 6.70 -16.29 27.69
CA PHE A 41 6.69 -17.44 28.59
C PHE A 41 8.04 -17.64 29.28
N HIS A 42 9.15 -17.61 28.52
CA HIS A 42 10.50 -17.77 29.07
C HIS A 42 10.83 -16.67 30.09
N PHE A 43 10.54 -15.41 29.77
CA PHE A 43 10.75 -14.29 30.70
C PHE A 43 9.89 -14.42 31.96
N SER A 44 8.64 -14.89 31.83
CA SER A 44 7.78 -15.10 32.99
C SER A 44 8.30 -16.16 33.98
N GLN A 45 9.10 -17.12 33.50
CA GLN A 45 9.73 -18.14 34.36
C GLN A 45 11.03 -17.65 35.01
N THR A 46 11.76 -16.76 34.34
CA THR A 46 13.07 -16.26 34.83
C THR A 46 12.92 -15.14 35.86
N ILE A 47 11.82 -14.38 35.83
CA ILE A 47 11.54 -13.36 36.85
C ILE A 47 11.05 -14.06 38.12
N THR A 48 11.86 -14.02 39.18
CA THR A 48 11.64 -14.65 40.49
C THR A 48 10.26 -14.30 41.07
N LYS A 49 9.62 -15.23 41.79
CA LYS A 49 8.30 -15.14 42.48
C LYS A 49 7.97 -13.84 43.24
N LYS A 50 8.93 -12.94 43.49
CA LYS A 50 8.74 -11.65 44.18
C LYS A 50 8.39 -10.48 43.26
N VAL A 51 8.71 -10.55 41.97
CA VAL A 51 8.36 -9.49 41.00
C VAL A 51 7.36 -10.09 40.02
N ASN A 52 6.16 -9.53 39.96
CA ASN A 52 5.13 -10.01 39.05
C ASN A 52 5.53 -9.66 37.60
N TYR A 53 5.47 -10.62 36.69
CA TYR A 53 5.87 -10.45 35.29
C TYR A 53 5.00 -9.43 34.55
N HIS A 54 5.65 -8.44 33.94
CA HIS A 54 5.03 -7.43 33.06
C HIS A 54 4.88 -7.97 31.64
N TYR A 55 3.64 -8.11 31.17
CA TYR A 55 3.38 -8.68 29.85
C TYR A 55 3.14 -7.56 28.83
N GLN A 56 3.90 -7.61 27.73
CA GLN A 56 3.76 -6.66 26.62
C GLN A 56 3.71 -7.38 25.29
N TYR A 57 2.76 -6.97 24.45
CA TYR A 57 2.66 -7.39 23.07
C TYR A 57 2.21 -6.21 22.21
N PHE A 58 2.86 -6.05 21.06
CA PHE A 58 2.61 -4.99 20.11
C PHE A 58 2.57 -5.56 18.69
N LEU A 59 1.53 -5.22 17.95
CA LEU A 59 1.39 -5.55 16.54
C LEU A 59 0.90 -4.32 15.79
N SER A 60 1.74 -3.81 14.90
CA SER A 60 1.42 -2.75 13.96
C SER A 60 1.26 -3.31 12.54
N PRO A 61 0.28 -2.82 11.77
CA PRO A 61 0.16 -3.15 10.37
C PRO A 61 1.33 -2.68 9.49
N GLU A 62 2.04 -1.63 9.89
CA GLU A 62 3.00 -0.96 9.00
C GLU A 62 4.15 -1.90 8.59
N ASP A 63 4.74 -2.61 9.56
CA ASP A 63 5.90 -3.47 9.34
C ASP A 63 5.61 -4.64 8.39
N HIS A 64 4.47 -5.30 8.59
CA HIS A 64 4.11 -6.47 7.77
C HIS A 64 3.56 -6.06 6.40
N LEU A 65 2.77 -4.99 6.33
CA LEU A 65 2.21 -4.48 5.08
C LEU A 65 3.30 -3.95 4.15
N PHE A 66 4.40 -3.39 4.67
CA PHE A 66 5.50 -2.96 3.81
C PHE A 66 6.03 -4.11 2.96
N ILE A 67 6.36 -5.24 3.60
CA ILE A 67 6.89 -6.44 2.91
C ILE A 67 5.82 -7.04 1.99
N GLN A 68 4.60 -7.24 2.49
CA GLN A 68 3.53 -7.87 1.73
C GLN A 68 3.04 -6.99 0.56
N GLY A 69 3.02 -5.68 0.76
CA GLY A 69 2.74 -4.66 -0.25
C GLY A 69 3.73 -4.74 -1.40
N ILE A 70 5.03 -4.82 -1.11
CA ILE A 70 6.05 -4.99 -2.15
C ILE A 70 5.84 -6.30 -2.93
N VAL A 71 5.59 -7.41 -2.23
CA VAL A 71 5.39 -8.72 -2.88
C VAL A 71 4.12 -8.74 -3.73
N ILE A 72 3.01 -8.14 -3.27
CA ILE A 72 1.76 -8.10 -4.03
C ILE A 72 1.85 -7.16 -5.24
N ILE A 73 2.56 -6.03 -5.11
CA ILE A 73 2.90 -5.17 -6.24
C ILE A 73 3.74 -5.96 -7.26
N ALA A 74 4.76 -6.69 -6.81
CA ALA A 74 5.58 -7.51 -7.68
C ALA A 74 4.77 -8.60 -8.39
N LEU A 75 3.83 -9.26 -7.70
CA LEU A 75 2.90 -10.22 -8.31
C LEU A 75 2.08 -9.59 -9.45
N ALA A 76 1.49 -8.42 -9.23
CA ALA A 76 0.71 -7.71 -10.26
C ALA A 76 1.59 -7.24 -11.44
N CYS A 77 2.82 -6.79 -11.14
CA CYS A 77 3.82 -6.43 -12.13
C CYS A 77 4.23 -7.62 -13.01
N VAL A 78 4.36 -8.82 -12.43
CA VAL A 78 4.64 -10.04 -13.19
C VAL A 78 3.45 -10.48 -14.03
N GLN A 79 2.23 -10.34 -13.52
CA GLN A 79 1.03 -10.74 -14.24
C GLN A 79 0.71 -9.85 -15.44
N ILE A 80 1.03 -8.55 -15.43
CA ILE A 80 0.75 -7.66 -16.56
C ILE A 80 2.04 -7.11 -17.18
N GLY A 81 2.86 -6.41 -16.40
CA GLY A 81 4.06 -5.72 -16.89
C GLY A 81 5.10 -6.63 -17.52
N TRP A 82 5.38 -7.80 -16.93
CA TRP A 82 6.33 -8.78 -17.47
C TRP A 82 5.80 -9.44 -18.75
N GLU A 83 4.52 -9.79 -18.76
CA GLU A 83 3.84 -10.39 -19.91
C GLU A 83 3.87 -9.49 -21.14
N ARG A 84 3.76 -8.18 -20.91
CA ARG A 84 3.87 -7.15 -21.94
C ARG A 84 5.31 -6.93 -22.40
N HIS A 85 6.28 -7.02 -21.49
CA HIS A 85 7.70 -6.88 -21.82
C HIS A 85 8.20 -8.02 -22.72
N ASN A 86 7.80 -9.26 -22.43
CA ASN A 86 8.25 -10.46 -23.15
C ASN A 86 7.41 -10.80 -24.39
N GLN A 87 6.48 -9.92 -24.82
CA GLN A 87 5.56 -10.14 -25.95
C GLN A 87 4.66 -11.38 -25.84
N THR A 88 4.66 -12.07 -24.70
CA THR A 88 3.78 -13.24 -24.46
C THR A 88 2.31 -12.83 -24.38
N MET A 89 2.04 -11.55 -24.15
CA MET A 89 0.70 -10.98 -24.21
C MET A 89 0.07 -11.08 -25.60
N ASP A 90 0.85 -11.00 -26.68
CA ASP A 90 0.33 -11.11 -28.06
C ASP A 90 -0.14 -12.54 -28.34
N ALA A 91 0.60 -13.54 -27.86
CA ALA A 91 0.20 -14.94 -27.92
C ALA A 91 -1.03 -15.24 -27.04
N LEU A 92 -1.18 -14.57 -25.90
CA LEU A 92 -2.36 -14.70 -25.06
C LEU A 92 -3.61 -14.08 -25.71
N TRP A 93 -3.44 -12.97 -26.43
CA TRP A 93 -4.54 -12.29 -27.12
C TRP A 93 -4.97 -12.97 -28.42
N SER A 94 -4.14 -13.83 -29.01
CA SER A 94 -4.55 -14.66 -30.15
C SER A 94 -5.38 -15.88 -29.72
N MET A 95 -5.38 -16.24 -28.43
CA MET A 95 -6.24 -17.29 -27.91
C MET A 95 -7.72 -16.88 -27.96
N PRO A 96 -8.67 -17.83 -28.06
CA PRO A 96 -10.11 -17.56 -28.16
C PRO A 96 -10.73 -17.13 -26.82
N PHE A 97 -10.10 -16.17 -26.12
CA PHE A 97 -10.53 -15.63 -24.84
C PHE A 97 -10.79 -14.12 -24.95
N LYS A 98 -11.89 -13.63 -24.37
CA LYS A 98 -12.14 -12.19 -24.31
C LYS A 98 -11.13 -11.52 -23.37
N ARG A 99 -10.53 -10.40 -23.79
CA ARG A 99 -9.57 -9.61 -23.00
C ARG A 99 -10.07 -9.28 -21.58
N ARG A 100 -11.37 -8.99 -21.43
CA ARG A 100 -12.02 -8.79 -20.12
C ARG A 100 -11.83 -9.99 -19.18
N TYR A 101 -11.98 -11.22 -19.67
CA TYR A 101 -11.83 -12.42 -18.84
C TYR A 101 -10.37 -12.67 -18.46
N ILE A 102 -9.41 -12.30 -19.31
CA ILE A 102 -7.98 -12.37 -18.99
C ILE A 102 -7.66 -11.46 -17.79
N TYR A 103 -8.08 -10.20 -17.85
CA TYR A 103 -7.85 -9.25 -16.76
C TYR A 103 -8.54 -9.68 -15.45
N LEU A 104 -9.81 -10.09 -15.53
CA LEU A 104 -10.57 -10.54 -14.35
C LEU A 104 -9.98 -11.82 -13.73
N THR A 105 -9.45 -12.75 -14.53
CA THR A 105 -8.81 -13.97 -14.02
C THR A 105 -7.55 -13.63 -13.23
N LYS A 106 -6.75 -12.68 -13.70
CA LYS A 106 -5.57 -12.19 -12.99
C LYS A 106 -5.95 -11.55 -11.66
N TRP A 107 -6.93 -10.64 -11.69
CA TRP A 107 -7.44 -10.02 -10.47
C TRP A 107 -7.97 -11.05 -9.46
N LEU A 108 -8.80 -12.00 -9.91
CA LEU A 108 -9.34 -13.07 -9.07
C LEU A 108 -8.24 -13.95 -8.48
N LEU A 109 -7.19 -14.26 -9.24
CA LEU A 109 -6.06 -15.07 -8.76
C LEU A 109 -5.37 -14.39 -7.57
N GLY A 110 -5.08 -13.09 -7.65
CA GLY A 110 -4.47 -12.38 -6.53
C GLY A 110 -5.41 -12.25 -5.33
N VAL A 111 -6.67 -11.84 -5.55
CA VAL A 111 -7.67 -11.71 -4.48
C VAL A 111 -7.89 -13.02 -3.74
N PHE A 112 -8.03 -14.12 -4.47
CA PHE A 112 -8.19 -15.45 -3.88
C PHE A 112 -7.00 -15.81 -2.97
N ASN A 113 -5.77 -15.55 -3.42
CA ASN A 113 -4.57 -15.84 -2.63
C ASN A 113 -4.43 -14.93 -1.41
N ILE A 114 -4.75 -13.64 -1.52
CA ILE A 114 -4.75 -12.71 -0.38
C ILE A 114 -5.73 -13.21 0.69
N ILE A 115 -6.97 -13.49 0.30
CA ILE A 115 -8.01 -13.95 1.22
C ILE A 115 -7.62 -15.29 1.85
N ALA A 116 -7.15 -16.26 1.05
CA ALA A 116 -6.80 -17.59 1.54
C ALA A 116 -5.68 -17.54 2.59
N VAL A 117 -4.59 -16.83 2.32
CA VAL A 117 -3.45 -16.72 3.26
C VAL A 117 -3.86 -16.04 4.55
N TYR A 118 -4.63 -14.96 4.47
CA TYR A 118 -5.07 -14.22 5.65
C TYR A 118 -6.12 -14.98 6.46
N ALA A 119 -7.01 -15.72 5.82
CA ALA A 119 -7.96 -16.59 6.52
C ALA A 119 -7.24 -17.70 7.30
N ILE A 120 -6.20 -18.31 6.70
CA ILE A 120 -5.38 -19.31 7.39
C ILE A 120 -4.60 -18.68 8.54
N ASN A 121 -3.93 -17.54 8.33
CA ASN A 121 -3.20 -16.85 9.40
C ASN A 121 -4.13 -16.40 10.54
N TRP A 122 -5.34 -15.93 10.23
CA TRP A 122 -6.35 -15.60 11.23
C TRP A 122 -6.73 -16.83 12.08
N GLY A 123 -6.94 -17.99 11.43
CA GLY A 123 -7.19 -19.25 12.13
C GLY A 123 -6.00 -19.71 12.99
N LEU A 124 -4.77 -19.56 12.48
CA LEU A 124 -3.55 -19.86 13.22
C LEU A 124 -3.40 -18.94 14.45
N PHE A 125 -3.69 -17.64 14.32
CA PHE A 125 -3.71 -16.73 15.47
C PHE A 125 -4.71 -17.18 16.53
N ALA A 126 -5.91 -17.61 16.14
CA ALA A 126 -6.92 -18.11 17.08
C ALA A 126 -6.44 -19.35 17.84
N ILE A 127 -5.76 -20.27 17.14
CA ILE A 127 -5.18 -21.48 17.74
C ILE A 127 -4.02 -21.12 18.67
N LEU A 128 -3.03 -20.36 18.16
CA LEU A 128 -1.84 -19.95 18.90
C LEU A 128 -2.20 -19.14 20.15
N LYS A 129 -3.18 -18.23 20.06
CA LYS A 129 -3.68 -17.49 21.20
C LYS A 129 -4.17 -18.43 22.29
N LYS A 130 -4.89 -19.49 21.95
CA LYS A 130 -5.44 -20.46 22.92
C LYS A 130 -4.39 -21.41 23.49
N THR A 131 -3.41 -21.83 22.69
CA THR A 131 -2.42 -22.83 23.08
C THR A 131 -1.19 -22.26 23.78
N THR A 132 -0.94 -20.96 23.65
CA THR A 132 0.26 -20.30 24.19
C THR A 132 -0.02 -19.42 25.40
N PHE A 133 1.05 -18.86 25.97
CA PHE A 133 1.02 -17.92 27.10
C PHE A 133 0.11 -16.70 26.86
N HIS A 134 -0.12 -16.33 25.60
CA HIS A 134 -1.02 -15.24 25.22
C HIS A 134 -2.48 -15.45 25.65
N ASN A 135 -2.92 -16.70 25.89
CA ASN A 135 -4.32 -16.98 26.21
C ASN A 135 -4.81 -16.21 27.44
N LYS A 136 -3.92 -16.03 28.43
CA LYS A 136 -4.21 -15.40 29.71
C LYS A 136 -4.34 -13.87 29.62
N TYR A 137 -3.68 -13.25 28.64
CA TYR A 137 -3.51 -11.79 28.60
C TYR A 137 -4.21 -11.10 27.43
N GLN A 138 -4.55 -11.85 26.37
CA GLN A 138 -5.06 -11.26 25.14
C GLN A 138 -6.55 -11.55 24.90
N LEU A 139 -7.25 -10.51 24.42
CA LEU A 139 -8.58 -10.63 23.82
C LEU A 139 -8.42 -10.87 22.31
N PHE A 140 -9.26 -11.73 21.72
CA PHE A 140 -9.15 -12.02 20.29
C PHE A 140 -9.80 -10.95 19.39
N SER A 141 -10.69 -10.11 19.95
CA SER A 141 -11.50 -9.14 19.21
C SER A 141 -10.70 -8.21 18.28
N PRO A 142 -9.58 -7.59 18.73
CA PRO A 142 -8.82 -6.66 17.88
C PRO A 142 -8.20 -7.32 16.64
N PHE A 143 -7.87 -8.62 16.72
CA PHE A 143 -7.29 -9.34 15.59
C PHE A 143 -8.29 -9.50 14.44
N HIS A 144 -9.60 -9.63 14.69
CA HIS A 144 -10.59 -9.68 13.60
C HIS A 144 -10.53 -8.43 12.72
N SER A 145 -10.52 -7.25 13.34
CA SER A 145 -10.43 -5.97 12.64
C SER A 145 -9.11 -5.84 11.89
N TYR A 146 -8.01 -6.28 12.51
CA TYR A 146 -6.69 -6.26 11.86
C TYR A 146 -6.66 -7.09 10.58
N PHE A 147 -7.06 -8.37 10.64
CA PHE A 147 -7.05 -9.23 9.46
C PHE A 147 -8.00 -8.70 8.37
N LEU A 148 -9.18 -8.21 8.73
CA LEU A 148 -10.14 -7.66 7.79
C LEU A 148 -9.62 -6.39 7.10
N TYR A 149 -9.08 -5.44 7.87
CA TYR A 149 -8.61 -4.16 7.35
C TYR A 149 -7.43 -4.39 6.41
N THR A 150 -6.47 -5.22 6.81
CA THR A 150 -5.30 -5.53 5.99
C THR A 150 -5.67 -6.25 4.69
N VAL A 151 -6.61 -7.20 4.70
CA VAL A 151 -7.07 -7.88 3.48
C VAL A 151 -7.64 -6.88 2.47
N ILE A 152 -8.51 -5.98 2.93
CA ILE A 152 -9.14 -4.97 2.06
C ILE A 152 -8.09 -4.02 1.48
N VAL A 153 -7.15 -3.55 2.31
CA VAL A 153 -6.05 -2.67 1.86
C VAL A 153 -5.15 -3.38 0.83
N LEU A 154 -4.77 -4.64 1.07
CA LEU A 154 -3.97 -5.41 0.12
C LEU A 154 -4.68 -5.65 -1.20
N ILE A 155 -5.99 -5.94 -1.18
CA ILE A 155 -6.80 -6.05 -2.41
C ILE A 155 -6.82 -4.71 -3.15
N ALA A 156 -6.94 -3.58 -2.45
CA ALA A 156 -6.92 -2.26 -3.07
C ALA A 156 -5.56 -1.93 -3.69
N ILE A 157 -4.44 -2.20 -2.99
CA ILE A 157 -3.08 -2.03 -3.52
C ILE A 157 -2.88 -2.89 -4.77
N TYR A 158 -3.28 -4.16 -4.71
CA TYR A 158 -3.18 -5.08 -5.84
C TYR A 158 -4.03 -4.63 -7.04
N THR A 159 -5.26 -4.17 -6.79
CA THR A 159 -6.16 -3.62 -7.83
C THR A 159 -5.57 -2.37 -8.47
N LEU A 160 -5.02 -1.45 -7.67
CA LEU A 160 -4.30 -0.26 -8.15
C LEU A 160 -3.13 -0.68 -9.05
N THR A 161 -2.33 -1.65 -8.61
CA THR A 161 -1.14 -2.08 -9.35
C THR A 161 -1.51 -2.71 -10.69
N LEU A 162 -2.57 -3.54 -10.73
CA LEU A 162 -3.10 -4.11 -11.97
C LEU A 162 -3.66 -3.02 -12.89
N PHE A 163 -4.39 -2.05 -12.33
CA PHE A 163 -4.87 -0.89 -13.07
C PHE A 163 -3.72 -0.10 -13.71
N MET A 164 -2.66 0.21 -12.95
CA MET A 164 -1.47 0.88 -13.49
C MET A 164 -0.85 0.06 -14.63
N GLY A 165 -0.82 -1.27 -14.50
CA GLY A 165 -0.38 -2.19 -15.56
C GLY A 165 -1.15 -2.07 -16.89
N THR A 166 -2.39 -1.57 -16.86
CA THR A 166 -3.18 -1.33 -18.09
C THR A 166 -2.80 -0.02 -18.79
N ILE A 167 -2.22 0.93 -18.05
CA ILE A 167 -1.81 2.25 -18.55
C ILE A 167 -0.33 2.27 -18.93
N THR A 168 0.49 1.48 -18.23
CA THR A 168 1.94 1.42 -18.41
C THR A 168 2.33 0.38 -19.45
N ALA A 169 3.45 0.60 -20.13
CA ALA A 169 3.88 -0.25 -21.24
C ALA A 169 5.05 -1.21 -20.89
N ASN A 170 5.53 -1.21 -19.64
CA ASN A 170 6.54 -2.16 -19.15
C ASN A 170 6.46 -2.37 -17.63
N ILE A 171 7.19 -3.36 -17.11
CA ILE A 171 7.20 -3.72 -15.68
C ILE A 171 7.72 -2.60 -14.75
N LEU A 172 8.76 -1.87 -15.18
CA LEU A 172 9.40 -0.84 -14.35
C LEU A 172 8.49 0.38 -14.17
N SER A 173 7.88 0.85 -15.25
CA SER A 173 6.90 1.92 -15.22
C SER A 173 5.70 1.51 -14.36
N GLN A 174 5.20 0.28 -14.50
CA GLN A 174 4.12 -0.23 -13.64
C GLN A 174 4.46 -0.13 -12.15
N SER A 175 5.66 -0.57 -11.73
CA SER A 175 6.04 -0.53 -10.32
C SER A 175 6.23 0.90 -9.80
N ILE A 176 6.99 1.73 -10.53
CA ILE A 176 7.27 3.12 -10.16
C ILE A 176 5.97 3.91 -10.05
N PHE A 177 5.09 3.80 -11.04
CA PHE A 177 3.84 4.53 -11.04
C PHE A 177 2.88 4.08 -9.94
N THR A 178 2.88 2.79 -9.62
CA THR A 178 2.10 2.29 -8.48
C THR A 178 2.62 2.88 -7.17
N GLY A 179 3.93 2.87 -6.94
CA GLY A 179 4.54 3.47 -5.75
C GLY A 179 4.23 4.96 -5.62
N ILE A 180 4.36 5.71 -6.73
CA ILE A 180 4.00 7.13 -6.77
C ILE A 180 2.52 7.31 -6.39
N MET A 181 1.60 6.54 -6.98
CA MET A 181 0.16 6.67 -6.72
C MET A 181 -0.23 6.35 -5.27
N LEU A 182 0.49 5.47 -4.58
CA LEU A 182 0.25 5.19 -3.16
C LEU A 182 0.63 6.36 -2.25
N ILE A 183 1.73 7.05 -2.57
CA ILE A 183 2.25 8.18 -1.77
C ILE A 183 1.58 9.50 -2.21
N LEU A 184 1.02 9.55 -3.42
CA LEU A 184 0.51 10.76 -4.05
C LEU A 184 -0.49 11.56 -3.20
N PRO A 185 -1.48 10.96 -2.49
CA PRO A 185 -2.40 11.74 -1.65
C PRO A 185 -1.66 12.62 -0.64
N TYR A 186 -0.69 12.03 0.06
CA TYR A 186 0.14 12.72 1.05
C TYR A 186 1.07 13.75 0.43
N GLY A 187 1.74 13.36 -0.66
CA GLY A 187 2.63 14.26 -1.38
C GLY A 187 1.89 15.50 -1.88
N LEU A 188 0.73 15.32 -2.51
CA LEU A 188 -0.09 16.44 -3.00
C LEU A 188 -0.60 17.32 -1.87
N ALA A 189 -1.09 16.73 -0.77
CA ALA A 189 -1.56 17.49 0.38
C ALA A 189 -0.46 18.37 0.98
N LEU A 190 0.76 17.84 1.13
CA LEU A 190 1.91 18.58 1.63
C LEU A 190 2.36 19.68 0.66
N LEU A 191 2.36 19.41 -0.65
CA LEU A 191 2.74 20.38 -1.68
C LEU A 191 1.74 21.54 -1.76
N LEU A 192 0.44 21.25 -1.69
CA LEU A 192 -0.62 22.27 -1.68
C LEU A 192 -0.60 23.08 -0.38
N ALA A 193 -0.45 22.42 0.77
CA ALA A 193 -0.31 23.11 2.05
C ALA A 193 0.92 24.02 2.07
N GLY A 194 2.05 23.56 1.54
CA GLY A 194 3.27 24.34 1.41
C GLY A 194 3.13 25.54 0.47
N PHE A 195 2.41 25.38 -0.64
CA PHE A 195 2.08 26.51 -1.52
C PHE A 195 1.26 27.55 -0.75
N ILE A 196 0.18 27.12 -0.09
CA ILE A 196 -0.70 28.02 0.67
C ILE A 196 0.05 28.71 1.81
N SER A 197 0.90 27.97 2.53
CA SER A 197 1.65 28.50 3.67
C SER A 197 2.56 29.64 3.27
N VAL A 198 3.35 29.47 2.19
CA VAL A 198 4.29 30.50 1.71
C VAL A 198 3.58 31.79 1.28
N HIS A 199 2.31 31.73 0.85
CA HIS A 199 1.57 32.91 0.37
C HIS A 199 0.72 33.59 1.43
N LEU A 200 0.26 32.86 2.45
CA LEU A 200 -0.72 33.37 3.42
C LEU A 200 -0.20 33.45 4.85
N TYR A 201 0.89 32.75 5.18
CA TYR A 201 1.32 32.55 6.56
C TYR A 201 2.83 32.71 6.73
N GLU A 202 3.22 33.77 7.43
CA GLU A 202 4.64 34.09 7.66
C GLU A 202 5.26 33.32 8.85
N THR A 203 4.43 32.75 9.73
CA THR A 203 4.89 32.10 10.97
C THR A 203 4.92 30.58 10.85
N HIS A 204 6.01 29.96 11.30
CA HIS A 204 6.19 28.50 11.35
C HIS A 204 5.03 27.76 12.04
N GLU A 205 4.49 28.31 13.12
CA GLU A 205 3.39 27.67 13.86
C GLU A 205 2.10 27.55 13.01
N LYS A 206 1.77 28.60 12.23
CA LYS A 206 0.59 28.60 11.36
C LYS A 206 0.80 27.67 10.16
N THR A 207 2.01 27.66 9.59
CA THR A 207 2.41 26.74 8.53
C THR A 207 2.25 25.28 8.98
N TYR A 208 2.78 24.93 10.15
CA TYR A 208 2.69 23.59 10.70
C TYR A 208 1.23 23.16 10.94
N LYS A 209 0.40 24.04 11.49
CA LYS A 209 -1.04 23.77 11.71
C LYS A 209 -1.76 23.43 10.40
N ILE A 210 -1.48 24.16 9.32
CA ILE A 210 -2.11 23.93 8.02
C ILE A 210 -1.59 22.65 7.38
N GLU A 211 -0.28 22.43 7.39
CA GLU A 211 0.30 21.19 6.88
C GLU A 211 -0.32 19.97 7.56
N ASN A 212 -0.44 19.99 8.90
CA ASN A 212 -1.10 18.93 9.64
C ASN A 212 -2.59 18.78 9.26
N GLN A 213 -3.31 19.89 9.04
CA GLN A 213 -4.71 19.84 8.61
C GLN A 213 -4.85 19.16 7.24
N TYR A 214 -4.01 19.51 6.27
CA TYR A 214 -4.03 18.92 4.93
C TYR A 214 -3.60 17.45 4.94
N VAL A 215 -2.57 17.10 5.71
CA VAL A 215 -2.15 15.70 5.89
C VAL A 215 -3.25 14.88 6.56
N SER A 216 -3.94 15.44 7.56
CA SER A 216 -5.09 14.80 8.21
C SER A 216 -6.23 14.54 7.20
N ILE A 217 -6.56 15.50 6.34
CA ILE A 217 -7.54 15.29 5.27
C ILE A 217 -7.08 14.18 4.30
N SER A 218 -5.81 14.19 3.90
CA SER A 218 -5.23 13.16 3.02
C SER A 218 -5.29 11.77 3.64
N SER A 219 -5.13 11.66 4.96
CA SER A 219 -5.23 10.38 5.67
C SER A 219 -6.58 9.70 5.52
N HIS A 220 -7.65 10.45 5.22
CA HIS A 220 -8.97 9.86 4.93
C HIS A 220 -9.12 9.39 3.48
N ILE A 221 -8.30 9.89 2.55
CA ILE A 221 -8.40 9.62 1.11
C ILE A 221 -7.36 8.55 0.68
N SER A 222 -6.31 8.35 1.47
CA SER A 222 -5.30 7.31 1.25
C SER A 222 -5.89 5.90 1.23
N ILE A 223 -5.40 5.05 0.33
CA ILE A 223 -5.70 3.60 0.35
C ILE A 223 -5.28 2.97 1.68
N LEU A 224 -4.24 3.51 2.33
CA LEU A 224 -3.70 3.04 3.61
C LEU A 224 -4.45 3.63 4.82
N SER A 225 -5.49 4.45 4.61
CA SER A 225 -6.28 5.07 5.69
C SER A 225 -6.68 4.12 6.84
N PRO A 226 -7.18 2.89 6.59
CA PRO A 226 -7.61 2.00 7.66
C PRO A 226 -6.49 1.49 8.56
N ILE A 227 -5.24 1.53 8.11
CA ILE A 227 -4.11 0.88 8.80
C ILE A 227 -3.18 1.87 9.52
N GLU A 228 -3.21 3.16 9.18
CA GLU A 228 -2.28 4.18 9.71
C GLU A 228 -2.37 4.35 11.23
N ASP A 229 -3.57 4.25 11.81
CA ASP A 229 -3.77 4.36 13.28
C ASP A 229 -4.12 3.01 13.92
N LEU A 230 -4.04 1.92 13.16
CA LEU A 230 -4.40 0.60 13.66
C LEU A 230 -3.22 0.04 14.46
N GLU A 231 -3.43 -0.19 15.74
CA GLU A 231 -2.40 -0.68 16.64
C GLU A 231 -3.05 -1.72 17.56
N ILE A 232 -2.49 -2.93 17.63
CA ILE A 232 -2.87 -3.90 18.66
C ILE A 232 -1.81 -3.87 19.74
N ARG A 233 -2.20 -3.39 20.91
CA ARG A 233 -1.29 -3.30 22.06
C ARG A 233 -1.94 -3.96 23.28
N PHE A 234 -1.26 -4.96 23.80
CA PHE A 234 -1.56 -5.52 25.11
C PHE A 234 -0.41 -5.17 26.06
N ASP A 235 -0.73 -4.53 27.17
CA ASP A 235 0.21 -4.08 28.19
C ASP A 235 -0.41 -4.39 29.55
N TYR A 236 0.16 -5.35 30.27
CA TYR A 236 -0.33 -5.80 31.57
C TYR A 236 0.77 -5.65 32.59
N ASP A 237 0.65 -4.60 33.40
CA ASP A 237 1.42 -4.37 34.61
C ASP A 237 0.62 -4.82 35.84
N PRO A 238 1.06 -5.87 36.55
CA PRO A 238 0.45 -6.30 37.80
C PRO A 238 0.65 -5.32 38.98
N GLN A 239 1.51 -4.30 38.86
CA GLN A 239 1.85 -3.36 39.94
C GLN A 239 1.28 -1.94 39.74
N SER A 240 0.83 -1.58 38.53
CA SER A 240 0.28 -0.25 38.26
C SER A 240 -1.19 -0.30 37.82
N ALA A 241 -2.01 0.55 38.44
CA ALA A 241 -3.34 0.85 37.93
C ALA A 241 -3.20 1.95 36.86
N TYR A 242 -3.43 1.59 35.59
CA TYR A 242 -3.29 2.54 34.49
C TYR A 242 -4.34 3.66 34.61
N THR A 243 -3.87 4.90 34.47
CA THR A 243 -4.71 6.10 34.44
C THR A 243 -4.50 6.79 33.08
N ASP A 244 -5.57 6.95 32.30
CA ASP A 244 -5.54 7.63 31.00
C ASP A 244 -5.15 9.12 31.15
N LYS A 245 -4.78 9.78 30.04
CA LYS A 245 -4.52 11.24 29.95
C LYS A 245 -5.69 12.10 30.48
N ASN A 246 -6.88 11.53 30.55
CA ASN A 246 -8.10 12.14 31.07
C ASN A 246 -8.41 11.78 32.53
N GLY A 247 -7.50 11.14 33.27
CA GLY A 247 -7.71 10.76 34.67
C GLY A 247 -8.61 9.53 34.88
N LYS A 248 -9.07 8.88 33.80
CA LYS A 248 -9.92 7.67 33.89
C LYS A 248 -9.05 6.44 34.15
N ARG A 249 -9.36 5.71 35.23
CA ARG A 249 -8.71 4.43 35.55
C ARG A 249 -9.14 3.37 34.53
N ILE A 250 -8.20 2.86 33.74
CA ILE A 250 -8.44 1.79 32.76
C ILE A 250 -7.92 0.51 33.39
N ASN A 251 -8.84 -0.40 33.73
CA ASN A 251 -8.50 -1.69 34.36
C ASN A 251 -8.19 -2.79 33.32
N GLU A 252 -8.21 -2.47 32.02
CA GLU A 252 -8.08 -3.46 30.95
C GLU A 252 -6.67 -3.38 30.31
N PRO A 253 -5.97 -4.52 30.12
CA PRO A 253 -4.63 -4.54 29.53
C PRO A 253 -4.63 -4.31 28.01
N ASN A 254 -5.76 -3.90 27.43
CA ASN A 254 -5.94 -3.74 26.00
C ASN A 254 -5.93 -2.25 25.62
N PHE A 255 -4.82 -1.80 25.05
CA PHE A 255 -4.62 -0.44 24.54
C PHE A 255 -4.69 -0.38 23.01
N SER A 256 -5.35 -1.37 22.40
CA SER A 256 -5.47 -1.45 20.95
C SER A 256 -6.30 -0.27 20.41
N LYS A 257 -5.76 0.40 19.39
CA LYS A 257 -6.46 1.43 18.63
C LYS A 257 -6.99 0.80 17.36
N ILE A 258 -8.31 0.74 17.23
CA ILE A 258 -8.98 0.22 16.04
C ILE A 258 -9.63 1.41 15.35
N PRO A 259 -9.19 1.79 14.13
CA PRO A 259 -9.79 2.87 13.40
C PRO A 259 -11.24 2.56 13.05
N SER A 260 -12.07 3.61 12.95
CA SER A 260 -13.48 3.45 12.58
C SER A 260 -13.65 2.70 11.26
N ALA A 261 -14.63 1.79 11.20
CA ALA A 261 -14.94 1.01 10.00
C ALA A 261 -15.22 1.87 8.77
N TRP A 262 -15.63 3.13 8.96
CA TRP A 262 -15.79 4.12 7.89
C TRP A 262 -14.50 4.35 7.08
N LYS A 263 -13.31 4.20 7.67
CA LYS A 263 -12.04 4.31 6.93
C LYS A 263 -11.90 3.24 5.84
N LEU A 264 -12.59 2.09 5.96
CA LEU A 264 -12.59 1.05 4.91
C LEU A 264 -13.30 1.47 3.63
N LEU A 265 -14.17 2.48 3.68
CA LEU A 265 -14.90 2.95 2.51
C LEU A 265 -13.92 3.40 1.41
N THR A 266 -12.82 4.04 1.80
CA THR A 266 -11.79 4.53 0.87
C THR A 266 -11.20 3.42 0.00
N PRO A 267 -10.51 2.39 0.53
CA PRO A 267 -9.97 1.31 -0.31
C PRO A 267 -11.06 0.54 -1.07
N ILE A 268 -12.28 0.40 -0.51
CA ILE A 268 -13.40 -0.23 -1.21
C ILE A 268 -13.79 0.58 -2.46
N VAL A 269 -13.91 1.91 -2.34
CA VAL A 269 -14.19 2.80 -3.47
C VAL A 269 -13.09 2.71 -4.53
N TYR A 270 -11.82 2.67 -4.12
CA TYR A 270 -10.71 2.43 -5.05
C TYR A 270 -10.89 1.11 -5.82
N ILE A 271 -11.25 0.02 -5.15
CA ILE A 271 -11.51 -1.27 -5.82
C ILE A 271 -12.68 -1.13 -6.80
N LEU A 272 -13.80 -0.56 -6.37
CA LEU A 272 -15.02 -0.41 -7.16
C LEU A 272 -14.84 0.47 -8.40
N ILE A 273 -13.95 1.48 -8.35
CA ILE A 273 -13.67 2.36 -9.49
C ILE A 273 -12.57 1.79 -10.38
N LEU A 274 -11.45 1.35 -9.80
CA LEU A 274 -10.27 0.94 -10.56
C LEU A 274 -10.43 -0.40 -11.25
N LEU A 275 -11.19 -1.34 -10.68
CA LEU A 275 -11.43 -2.64 -11.29
C LEU A 275 -12.20 -2.55 -12.63
N PRO A 276 -13.37 -1.88 -12.72
CA PRO A 276 -14.06 -1.73 -14.00
C PRO A 276 -13.28 -0.84 -14.97
N LEU A 277 -12.64 0.23 -14.49
CA LEU A 277 -11.83 1.11 -15.34
C LEU A 277 -10.63 0.36 -15.93
N GLY A 278 -9.90 -0.41 -15.12
CA GLY A 278 -8.80 -1.26 -15.56
C GLY A 278 -9.27 -2.34 -16.54
N THR A 279 -10.43 -2.95 -16.28
CA THR A 279 -11.04 -3.90 -17.21
C THR A 279 -11.32 -3.25 -18.57
N TYR A 280 -11.91 -2.06 -18.58
CA TYR A 280 -12.20 -1.31 -19.80
C TYR A 280 -10.92 -0.95 -20.55
N LEU A 281 -9.93 -0.34 -19.88
CA LEU A 281 -8.67 0.05 -20.50
C LEU A 281 -7.89 -1.16 -21.03
N TYR A 282 -7.94 -2.30 -20.35
CA TYR A 282 -7.30 -3.53 -20.80
C TYR A 282 -7.95 -4.09 -22.09
N THR A 283 -9.24 -3.86 -22.33
CA THR A 283 -9.85 -4.26 -23.62
C THR A 283 -9.36 -3.39 -24.78
N GLN A 284 -9.11 -2.10 -24.52
CA GLN A 284 -8.72 -1.09 -25.49
C GLN A 284 -7.20 -0.94 -25.65
N SER A 285 -6.40 -1.76 -24.98
CA SER A 285 -4.95 -1.58 -24.94
C SER A 285 -4.31 -1.82 -26.32
N PRO A 286 -3.57 -0.85 -26.87
CA PRO A 286 -2.84 -1.00 -28.13
C PRO A 286 -1.56 -1.84 -27.92
N ASN A 287 -1.18 -2.63 -28.93
CA ASN A 287 0.04 -3.45 -28.89
C ASN A 287 1.31 -2.73 -29.37
N GLU A 288 1.15 -1.77 -30.28
CA GLU A 288 2.27 -1.10 -30.96
C GLU A 288 3.14 -0.25 -30.01
N GLN A 289 2.63 0.08 -28.83
CA GLN A 289 3.30 0.94 -27.85
C GLN A 289 3.98 0.16 -26.71
N ASN A 290 4.03 -1.19 -26.79
CA ASN A 290 4.75 -2.01 -25.84
C ASN A 290 6.24 -1.58 -25.73
N GLY A 291 6.76 -1.51 -24.51
CA GLY A 291 8.12 -1.05 -24.21
C GLY A 291 8.31 0.46 -24.07
N LYS A 292 7.29 1.29 -24.30
CA LYS A 292 7.31 2.72 -23.90
C LYS A 292 7.02 2.88 -22.40
N LEU A 293 7.08 4.11 -21.89
CA LEU A 293 6.71 4.42 -20.50
C LEU A 293 5.18 4.30 -20.29
N LEU A 294 4.41 4.89 -21.21
CA LEU A 294 2.94 4.89 -21.19
C LEU A 294 2.40 4.26 -22.47
N LEU A 295 1.32 3.51 -22.32
CA LEU A 295 0.70 2.73 -23.38
C LEU A 295 -0.22 3.55 -24.28
N PHE A 296 -0.88 4.57 -23.73
CA PHE A 296 -1.79 5.44 -24.47
C PHE A 296 -1.12 6.78 -24.75
N SER A 297 -0.86 7.07 -26.03
CA SER A 297 -0.29 8.35 -26.47
C SER A 297 -1.13 9.57 -26.07
N LYS A 298 -2.46 9.41 -25.97
CA LYS A 298 -3.38 10.44 -25.47
C LYS A 298 -3.07 10.87 -24.03
N LEU A 299 -2.50 9.98 -23.21
CA LEU A 299 -2.15 10.27 -21.82
C LEU A 299 -0.83 11.03 -21.67
N TYR A 300 -0.03 11.21 -22.73
CA TYR A 300 1.28 11.86 -22.60
C TYR A 300 1.17 13.31 -22.15
N LYS A 301 0.27 14.09 -22.76
CA LYS A 301 0.05 15.51 -22.40
C LYS A 301 -0.45 15.68 -20.95
N PRO A 302 -1.55 15.04 -20.51
CA PRO A 302 -2.02 15.21 -19.14
C PRO A 302 -1.01 14.69 -18.12
N PHE A 303 -0.29 13.60 -18.44
CA PHE A 303 0.75 13.07 -17.56
C PHE A 303 1.91 14.04 -17.35
N ILE A 304 2.42 14.66 -18.43
CA ILE A 304 3.47 15.70 -18.34
C ILE A 304 2.95 16.88 -17.52
N ALA A 305 1.74 17.38 -17.80
CA ALA A 305 1.18 18.53 -17.11
C ALA A 305 1.04 18.27 -15.59
N CYS A 306 0.48 17.12 -15.21
CA CYS A 306 0.32 16.75 -13.80
C CYS A 306 1.67 16.59 -13.11
N THR A 307 2.59 15.84 -13.71
CA THR A 307 3.89 15.54 -13.09
C THR A 307 4.75 16.80 -12.98
N ALA A 308 4.84 17.60 -14.05
CA ALA A 308 5.57 18.86 -14.05
C ALA A 308 5.00 19.85 -13.01
N SER A 309 3.68 19.92 -12.85
CA SER A 309 3.06 20.77 -11.82
C SER A 309 3.42 20.32 -10.40
N CYS A 310 3.43 19.00 -10.14
CA CYS A 310 3.84 18.46 -8.84
C CYS A 310 5.32 18.77 -8.55
N PHE A 311 6.20 18.56 -9.53
CA PHE A 311 7.63 18.87 -9.38
C PHE A 311 7.91 20.37 -9.27
N ALA A 312 7.11 21.22 -9.92
CA ALA A 312 7.18 22.67 -9.75
C ALA A 312 6.83 23.07 -8.30
N LEU A 313 5.72 22.60 -7.74
CA LEU A 313 5.37 22.86 -6.34
C LEU A 313 6.44 22.34 -5.37
N PHE A 314 7.00 21.15 -5.65
CA PHE A 314 8.08 20.57 -4.87
C PHE A 314 9.35 21.43 -4.93
N GLY A 315 9.71 21.91 -6.12
CA GLY A 315 10.86 22.77 -6.31
C GLY A 315 10.73 24.13 -5.63
N GLY A 316 9.53 24.71 -5.64
CA GLY A 316 9.24 25.91 -4.89
C GLY A 316 9.45 25.72 -3.39
N ARG A 317 9.00 24.58 -2.84
CA ARG A 317 9.22 24.25 -1.42
C ARG A 317 10.70 24.06 -1.07
N ILE A 318 11.48 23.40 -1.94
CA ILE A 318 12.92 23.18 -1.69
C ILE A 318 13.71 24.49 -1.67
N ILE A 319 13.48 25.37 -2.65
CA ILE A 319 14.31 26.58 -2.82
C ILE A 319 13.76 27.75 -2.00
N GLY A 320 12.44 27.95 -1.98
CA GLY A 320 11.79 29.04 -1.24
C GLY A 320 11.65 28.80 0.26
N GLY A 321 11.74 27.54 0.68
CA GLY A 321 11.47 27.15 2.06
C GLY A 321 10.07 27.59 2.48
N ILE A 322 9.96 28.15 3.69
CA ILE A 322 8.68 28.60 4.27
C ILE A 322 8.49 30.11 4.11
N GLN A 323 9.56 30.89 3.93
CA GLN A 323 9.54 32.35 4.10
C GLN A 323 9.81 33.13 2.81
N SER A 324 10.47 32.54 1.80
CA SER A 324 10.88 33.27 0.60
C SER A 324 9.93 33.00 -0.57
N ILE A 325 9.00 33.93 -0.80
CA ILE A 325 8.08 33.89 -1.96
C ILE A 325 8.87 33.92 -3.28
N ILE A 326 9.91 34.76 -3.35
CA ILE A 326 10.75 34.88 -4.55
C ILE A 326 11.51 33.57 -4.79
N GLY A 327 12.13 33.00 -3.75
CA GLY A 327 12.79 31.71 -3.83
C GLY A 327 11.83 30.59 -4.24
N TYR A 328 10.58 30.65 -3.76
CA TYR A 328 9.54 29.70 -4.11
C TYR A 328 9.23 29.74 -5.61
N TYR A 329 9.00 30.92 -6.18
CA TYR A 329 8.72 31.04 -7.62
C TYR A 329 9.93 30.69 -8.49
N ILE A 330 11.16 31.03 -8.06
CA ILE A 330 12.38 30.60 -8.75
C ILE A 330 12.44 29.07 -8.80
N GLY A 331 12.28 28.41 -7.66
CA GLY A 331 12.31 26.95 -7.61
C GLY A 331 11.17 26.30 -8.39
N PHE A 332 9.98 26.90 -8.34
CA PHE A 332 8.81 26.45 -9.09
C PHE A 332 9.07 26.44 -10.60
N VAL A 333 9.57 27.54 -11.14
CA VAL A 333 9.83 27.68 -12.58
C VAL A 333 10.99 26.79 -13.00
N VAL A 334 12.11 26.81 -12.28
CA VAL A 334 13.33 26.07 -12.66
C VAL A 334 13.07 24.55 -12.65
N ILE A 335 12.55 24.02 -11.54
CA ILE A 335 12.34 22.56 -11.40
C ILE A 335 11.16 22.10 -12.27
N GLY A 336 10.11 22.92 -12.40
CA GLY A 336 9.00 22.65 -13.31
C GLY A 336 9.45 22.54 -14.78
N LEU A 337 10.26 23.49 -15.26
CA LEU A 337 10.80 23.48 -16.63
C LEU A 337 11.74 22.29 -16.87
N ILE A 338 12.66 22.01 -15.94
CA ILE A 338 13.56 20.85 -16.03
C ILE A 338 12.73 19.57 -16.14
N CYS A 339 11.74 19.39 -15.26
CA CYS A 339 10.86 18.22 -15.27
C CYS A 339 10.10 18.09 -16.60
N TYR A 340 9.54 19.19 -17.11
CA TYR A 340 8.85 19.21 -18.40
C TYR A 340 9.76 18.77 -19.55
N ILE A 341 10.98 19.31 -19.64
CA ILE A 341 11.95 18.96 -20.68
C ILE A 341 12.34 17.48 -20.58
N VAL A 342 12.66 17.00 -19.39
CA VAL A 342 13.03 15.60 -19.16
C VAL A 342 11.89 14.65 -19.55
N LEU A 343 10.68 14.88 -19.08
CA LEU A 343 9.52 14.04 -19.39
C LEU A 343 9.16 14.04 -20.88
N SER A 344 9.23 15.21 -21.53
CA SER A 344 8.95 15.34 -22.96
C SER A 344 9.90 14.51 -23.84
N ARG A 345 11.12 14.25 -23.35
CA ARG A 345 12.12 13.39 -23.99
C ARG A 345 11.95 11.92 -23.62
N LEU A 346 11.73 11.61 -22.35
CA LEU A 346 11.60 10.23 -21.85
C LEU A 346 10.37 9.50 -22.40
N LEU A 347 9.22 10.19 -22.49
CA LEU A 347 7.97 9.59 -22.97
C LEU A 347 8.02 9.17 -24.45
N LYS A 348 8.90 9.78 -25.23
CA LYS A 348 9.06 9.46 -26.66
C LYS A 348 10.00 8.27 -26.89
N LYS A 349 10.83 7.88 -25.92
CA LYS A 349 11.79 6.77 -26.05
C LYS A 349 11.16 5.44 -25.65
N LYS A 350 11.53 4.37 -26.37
CA LYS A 350 11.30 2.99 -25.90
C LYS A 350 12.35 2.67 -24.84
N ILE A 351 11.92 2.21 -23.67
CA ILE A 351 12.80 1.75 -22.60
C ILE A 351 13.06 0.28 -22.88
N SER A 352 14.11 0.01 -23.65
CA SER A 352 14.60 -1.34 -23.93
C SER A 352 15.85 -1.56 -23.08
N TRP A 353 15.75 -2.41 -22.06
CA TRP A 353 16.95 -2.97 -21.44
C TRP A 353 17.45 -4.09 -22.33
N GLY A 354 18.66 -3.94 -22.87
CA GLY A 354 19.38 -5.02 -23.52
C GLY A 354 19.88 -6.01 -22.47
N LEU A 355 18.98 -6.78 -21.87
CA LEU A 355 19.34 -8.09 -21.33
C LEU A 355 18.94 -9.09 -22.42
N LYS A 356 19.89 -9.33 -23.33
CA LYS A 356 19.86 -10.51 -24.18
C LYS A 356 20.14 -11.74 -23.33
#